data_AF-A0A7X0HV48-F1
#
_entry.id   AF-A0A7X0HV48-F1
#
_cell.length_a   1.000
_cell.length_b   1.000
_cell.length_c   1.000
_cell.angle_alpha   90.00
_cell.angle_beta   90.00
_cell.angle_gamma   90.00
#
_symmetry.space_group_name_H-M   'P 1'
#
loop_
_entity.id
_entity.type
_entity.pdbx_description
1 polymer ?
#
loop_
_entity_poly.entity_id
_entity_poly.type
_entity_poly.pdbx_seq_one_letter_code
_entity_poly.pdbx_strand_id
1 'polypeptide(L)' 'MNKVIVLEGLDFIFDRYELREIVEMWKKGFSVYYMSEYLEREPDEIFLALLHLSRNKRIEARKGGFFGG' A
#
# COMPACT_ATOMS: atom_id res chain seq x y z
N MET A 1 -28.63 -12.45 11.22
CA MET A 1 -27.16 -12.65 11.18
C MET A 1 -26.52 -11.32 11.55
N ASN A 2 -25.69 -11.25 12.60
CA ASN A 2 -25.06 -9.99 13.06
C ASN A 2 -23.54 -10.06 12.85
N LYS A 3 -23.10 -10.11 11.60
CA LYS A 3 -21.68 -10.14 11.19
C LYS A 3 -21.49 -9.21 10.00
N VAL A 4 -20.34 -8.55 9.94
CA VAL A 4 -19.95 -7.61 8.88
C VAL A 4 -18.64 -8.09 8.27
N ILE A 5 -18.50 -7.96 6.95
CA ILE A 5 -17.23 -8.17 6.24
C ILE A 5 -16.50 -6.84 6.23
N VAL A 6 -15.37 -6.77 6.93
CA VAL A 6 -14.53 -5.57 6.97
C VAL A 6 -13.70 -5.52 5.69
N LEU A 7 -13.64 -4.34 5.05
CA LEU A 7 -12.97 -4.12 3.75
C LEU A 7 -13.61 -4.91 2.59
N GLU A 8 -14.92 -5.09 2.63
CA GLU A 8 -15.66 -5.66 1.50
C GLU A 8 -15.47 -4.78 0.25
N GLY A 9 -15.04 -5.41 -0.86
CA GLY A 9 -14.86 -4.74 -2.14
C GLY A 9 -13.42 -4.35 -2.50
N LEU A 10 -12.44 -4.53 -1.60
CA LEU A 10 -11.03 -4.31 -1.97
C LEU A 10 -10.50 -5.37 -2.94
N ASP A 11 -9.71 -4.94 -3.91
CA ASP A 11 -8.94 -5.79 -4.80
C ASP A 11 -7.49 -5.92 -4.33
N PHE A 12 -7.07 -7.17 -4.10
CA PHE A 12 -5.70 -7.51 -3.68
C PHE A 12 -4.87 -8.14 -4.80
N ILE A 13 -5.38 -8.15 -6.03
CA ILE A 13 -4.63 -8.61 -7.20
C ILE A 13 -3.80 -7.45 -7.72
N PHE A 14 -2.50 -7.50 -7.42
CA PHE A 14 -1.53 -6.53 -7.94
C PHE A 14 -0.68 -7.16 -9.03
N ASP A 15 -0.48 -6.41 -10.11
CA ASP A 15 0.57 -6.70 -11.05
C ASP A 15 1.93 -6.48 -10.40
N ARG A 16 2.92 -7.26 -10.85
CA ARG A 16 4.30 -7.13 -10.35
C ARG A 16 4.91 -5.75 -10.60
N TYR A 17 4.46 -5.04 -11.64
CA TYR A 17 4.94 -3.70 -11.93
C TYR A 17 4.37 -2.69 -10.92
N GLU A 18 3.09 -2.79 -10.54
CA GLU A 18 2.47 -1.91 -9.54
C GLU A 18 3.21 -2.02 -8.20
N LEU A 19 3.50 -3.25 -7.75
CA LEU A 19 4.28 -3.45 -6.53
C LEU A 19 5.69 -2.85 -6.62
N ARG A 20 6.32 -2.89 -7.81
CA ARG A 20 7.63 -2.26 -8.02
C ARG A 20 7.53 -0.74 -7.93
N GLU A 21 6.53 -0.14 -8.56
CA GLU A 21 6.29 1.31 -8.50
C GLU A 21 6.01 1.75 -7.06
N ILE A 22 5.17 1.03 -6.31
CA ILE A 22 4.90 1.31 -4.89
C ILE A 22 6.20 1.33 -4.07
N VAL A 23 7.09 0.35 -4.28
CA VAL A 23 8.40 0.30 -3.60
C VAL A 23 9.25 1.54 -3.93
N GLU A 24 9.35 1.91 -5.21
CA GLU A 24 10.16 3.05 -5.63
C GLU A 24 9.58 4.38 -5.15
N MET A 25 8.26 4.55 -5.21
CA MET A 25 7.57 5.72 -4.69
C MET A 25 7.70 5.82 -3.17
N TRP A 26 7.63 4.69 -2.46
CA TRP A 26 7.84 4.66 -1.01
C TRP A 26 9.24 5.13 -0.63
N LYS A 27 10.29 4.64 -1.30
CA LYS A 27 11.67 5.08 -1.07
C LYS A 27 11.87 6.58 -1.31
N LYS A 28 11.16 7.13 -2.30
CA LYS A 28 11.18 8.57 -2.63
C LYS A 28 10.34 9.43 -1.67
N GLY A 29 9.58 8.80 -0.76
CA GLY A 29 8.82 9.51 0.27
C GLY A 29 7.41 9.94 -0.13
N PHE A 30 6.90 9.52 -1.29
CA PHE A 30 5.54 9.86 -1.74
C PHE A 30 4.47 9.35 -0.75
N SER A 31 3.37 10.08 -0.63
CA SER A 31 2.25 9.68 0.25
C SER A 31 1.46 8.50 -0.35
N VAL A 32 0.75 7.77 0.50
CA VAL A 32 -0.19 6.71 0.07
C VAL A 32 -1.24 7.27 -0.89
N TYR A 33 -1.81 8.44 -0.58
CA TYR A 33 -2.76 9.11 -1.47
C TYR A 33 -2.19 9.41 -2.85
N TYR A 34 -0.95 9.90 -2.93
CA TYR A 34 -0.32 10.15 -4.22
C TYR A 34 -0.09 8.85 -5.01
N MET A 35 0.30 7.76 -4.34
CA MET A 35 0.44 6.45 -4.98
C MET A 35 -0.91 5.90 -5.47
N SER A 36 -1.97 6.09 -4.69
CA SER A 36 -3.34 5.68 -5.02
C SER A 36 -3.85 6.38 -6.27
N GLU A 37 -3.72 7.71 -6.33
CA GLU A 37 -4.07 8.50 -7.52
C GLU A 37 -3.24 8.07 -8.75
N TYR A 38 -1.94 7.81 -8.56
CA TYR A 38 -1.05 7.43 -9.65
C TYR A 38 -1.34 6.04 -10.24
N LEU A 39 -1.74 5.09 -9.39
CA LEU A 39 -2.02 3.70 -9.77
C LEU A 39 -3.51 3.44 -10.02
N GLU A 40 -4.37 4.46 -9.86
CA GLU A 40 -5.83 4.33 -9.97
C GLU A 40 -6.40 3.24 -9.05
N ARG A 41 -5.88 3.18 -7.81
CA ARG A 41 -6.22 2.19 -6.77
C ARG A 41 -6.78 2.87 -5.54
N GLU A 42 -7.55 2.15 -4.72
CA GLU A 42 -8.03 2.71 -3.46
C GLU A 42 -6.87 2.92 -2.46
N PRO A 43 -6.86 4.00 -1.66
CA PRO A 43 -5.80 4.25 -0.68
C PRO A 43 -5.57 3.09 0.29
N ASP A 44 -6.64 2.38 0.67
CA ASP A 44 -6.59 1.23 1.57
C ASP A 44 -5.88 0.02 0.92
N GLU A 45 -6.02 -0.17 -0.40
CA GLU A 45 -5.32 -1.23 -1.14
C GLU A 45 -3.83 -0.95 -1.19
N ILE A 46 -3.45 0.30 -1.51
CA ILE A 46 -2.04 0.73 -1.49
C ILE A 46 -1.45 0.58 -0.09
N PHE A 47 -2.21 0.96 0.93
CA PHE A 47 -1.80 0.80 2.33
C PHE A 47 -1.52 -0.67 2.67
N LEU A 48 -2.42 -1.58 2.31
CA LEU A 48 -2.27 -3.00 2.55
C LEU A 48 -1.15 -3.63 1.69
N ALA A 49 -0.91 -3.12 0.49
CA ALA A 49 0.24 -3.52 -0.33
C ALA A 49 1.57 -3.11 0.32
N LEU A 50 1.67 -1.91 0.90
CA LEU A 50 2.85 -1.49 1.66
C LEU A 50 3.08 -2.37 2.90
N LEU A 51 2.02 -2.73 3.62
CA LEU A 51 2.11 -3.68 4.74
C LEU A 51 2.63 -5.04 4.25
N HIS A 52 2.10 -5.55 3.15
CA HIS A 52 2.57 -6.79 2.53
C HIS A 52 4.06 -6.72 2.14
N LEU A 53 4.49 -5.65 1.47
CA LEU A 53 5.88 -5.43 1.07
C LEU A 53 6.82 -5.32 2.28
N SER A 54 6.39 -4.66 3.34
CA SER A 54 7.14 -4.55 4.60
C SER A 54 7.33 -5.92 5.27
N ARG A 55 6.28 -6.73 5.37
CA ARG A 55 6.37 -8.10 5.91
C ARG A 55 7.34 -8.98 5.11
N ASN A 56 7.45 -8.72 3.82
CA ASN A 56 8.39 -9.39 2.92
C ASN A 56 9.79 -8.74 2.86
N LYS A 57 10.08 -7.79 3.75
CA LYS A 57 11.38 -7.06 3.83
C LYS A 57 11.76 -6.38 2.50
N ARG A 58 10.76 -5.94 1.72
CA ARG A 58 10.97 -5.22 0.45
C ARG A 58 11.07 -3.71 0.63
N ILE A 59 10.53 -3.19 1.73
CA ILE A 59 10.59 -1.79 2.13
C ILE A 59 10.89 -1.66 3.62
N GLU A 60 11.46 -0.53 4.01
CA GLU A 60 11.74 -0.18 5.40
C GLU A 60 10.81 0.95 5.89
N ALA A 61 10.76 1.15 7.20
CA ALA A 61 10.12 2.32 7.80
C ALA A 61 10.80 3.61 7.32
N ARG A 62 10.04 4.71 7.22
CA ARG A 62 10.57 6.02 6.86
C ARG A 62 9.85 7.14 7.61
N LYS A 63 10.48 8.32 7.63
CA LYS A 63 9.89 9.55 8.18
C LYS A 63 8.63 9.97 7.45
N GLY A 64 7.59 10.21 8.24
CA GLY A 64 6.23 10.46 7.75
C GLY A 64 5.57 9.24 7.09
N GLY A 65 6.18 8.06 7.18
CA GLY A 65 5.60 6.80 6.75
C GLY A 65 4.81 6.11 7.87
N PHE A 66 4.09 5.06 7.51
CA PHE A 66 3.23 4.27 8.39
C PHE A 66 3.88 3.83 9.72
N PHE A 67 5.16 3.45 9.72
CA PHE A 67 5.85 2.97 10.92
C PHE A 67 6.56 4.09 11.73
N GLY A 68 6.44 5.36 11.34
CA GLY A 68 6.90 6.50 12.15
C GLY A 68 8.41 6.62 12.37
N GLY A 69 9.24 6.10 11.46
CA GLY A 69 10.71 6.10 11.56
C GLY A 69 11.39 7.44 11.28
#